data_AF-A0A503EHU0-F1
#
_entry.id   AF-A0A503EHU0-F1
#
_cell.length_a   1.000
_cell.length_b   1.000
_cell.length_c   1.000
_cell.angle_alpha   90.00
_cell.angle_beta   90.00
_cell.angle_gamma   90.00
#
_symmetry.space_group_name_H-M   'P 1'
#
loop_
_entity.id
_entity.type
_entity.pdbx_description
1 polymer ?
#
loop_
_entity_poly.entity_id
_entity_poly.type
_entity_poly.pdbx_seq_one_letter_code
_entity_poly.pdbx_strand_id
1 'polypeptide(L)'
;MPQPLGDFAGELLKRGQSYYRAFQIVAERDEPGLSYPAYFLLAHAVELILKSSLAADGVSKLALRQKPYGHDVAYIFSECERRGLVVPEQLMKPLAKQLAHINQDFDLRYPTGFNLSIAGPSSCIPAIDALITAIVPDVEQAAIMAQLQFASDTRHIRGSKVRWSD
;
A
#
# COMPACT_ATOMS: atom_id res chain seq x y z
N MET A 1 18.38 -14.86 7.42
CA MET A 1 18.11 -14.97 5.97
C MET A 1 17.25 -13.78 5.61
N PRO A 2 17.59 -13.00 4.56
CA PRO A 2 16.74 -11.92 4.10
C PRO A 2 15.38 -12.46 3.70
N GLN A 3 14.31 -11.74 4.04
CA GLN A 3 12.96 -12.08 3.59
C GLN A 3 12.91 -12.02 2.06
N PRO A 4 12.41 -13.05 1.36
CA PRO A 4 12.13 -12.96 -0.07
C PRO A 4 11.23 -11.76 -0.39
N LEU A 5 11.57 -10.99 -1.43
CA LEU A 5 10.79 -9.78 -1.76
C LEU A 5 9.34 -10.10 -2.12
N GLY A 6 9.07 -11.23 -2.77
CA GLY A 6 7.70 -11.69 -3.04
C GLY A 6 6.89 -11.95 -1.77
N ASP A 7 7.49 -12.55 -0.74
CA ASP A 7 6.82 -12.75 0.56
C ASP A 7 6.50 -11.40 1.21
N PHE A 8 7.47 -10.47 1.19
CA PHE A 8 7.27 -9.13 1.71
C PHE A 8 6.19 -8.35 0.94
N ALA A 9 6.16 -8.47 -0.39
CA ALA A 9 5.14 -7.88 -1.25
C ALA A 9 3.73 -8.40 -0.89
N GLY A 10 3.59 -9.72 -0.72
CA GLY A 10 2.32 -10.33 -0.29
C GLY A 10 1.87 -9.85 1.09
N GLU A 11 2.79 -9.72 2.06
CA GLU A 11 2.47 -9.18 3.38
C GLU A 11 2.02 -7.71 3.32
N LEU A 12 2.67 -6.89 2.50
CA LEU A 12 2.28 -5.49 2.27
C LEU A 12 0.88 -5.39 1.68
N LEU A 13 0.59 -6.16 0.62
CA LEU A 13 -0.73 -6.16 -0.03
C LEU A 13 -1.84 -6.54 0.96
N LYS A 14 -1.63 -7.64 1.70
CA LYS A 14 -2.58 -8.11 2.72
C LYS A 14 -2.87 -7.04 3.77
N ARG A 15 -1.83 -6.37 4.28
CA ARG A 15 -2.01 -5.30 5.28
C ARG A 15 -2.69 -4.08 4.67
N GLY A 16 -2.31 -3.69 3.45
CA GLY A 16 -2.93 -2.61 2.71
C GLY A 16 -4.44 -2.82 2.52
N GLN A 17 -4.85 -4.02 2.10
CA GLN A 17 -6.27 -4.40 1.99
C GLN A 17 -7.00 -4.34 3.35
N SER A 18 -6.36 -4.78 4.44
CA SER A 18 -6.95 -4.66 5.78
C SER A 18 -7.16 -3.21 6.21
N TYR A 19 -6.20 -2.31 5.94
CA TYR A 19 -6.37 -0.89 6.23
C TYR A 19 -7.43 -0.23 5.34
N TYR A 20 -7.51 -0.63 4.07
CA TYR A 20 -8.56 -0.15 3.18
C TYR A 20 -9.94 -0.60 3.65
N ARG A 21 -10.08 -1.86 4.09
CA ARG A 21 -11.33 -2.34 4.70
C ARG A 21 -11.68 -1.58 5.97
N ALA A 22 -10.69 -1.25 6.80
CA ALA A 22 -10.89 -0.42 7.98
C ALA A 22 -11.38 0.99 7.60
N PHE A 23 -10.80 1.61 6.57
CA PHE A 23 -11.28 2.88 6.03
C PHE A 23 -12.76 2.80 5.63
N GLN A 24 -13.16 1.78 4.87
CA GLN A 24 -14.56 1.60 4.46
C GLN A 24 -15.50 1.55 5.66
N ILE A 25 -15.16 0.73 6.68
CA ILE A 25 -15.98 0.59 7.89
C ILE A 25 -16.09 1.90 8.67
N VAL A 26 -15.00 2.66 8.78
CA VAL A 26 -14.99 3.94 9.50
C VAL A 26 -15.75 5.01 8.71
N ALA A 27 -15.58 5.04 7.39
CA ALA A 27 -16.24 5.99 6.50
C ALA A 27 -17.76 5.76 6.40
N GLU A 28 -18.22 4.50 6.43
CA GLU A 28 -19.64 4.14 6.42
C GLU A 28 -20.42 4.66 7.64
N ARG A 29 -19.74 4.91 8.77
CA ARG A 29 -20.39 5.36 10.01
C ARG A 29 -20.83 6.81 9.99
N ASP A 30 -20.28 7.63 9.09
CA ASP A 30 -20.55 9.07 8.97
C ASP A 30 -20.55 9.84 10.32
N GLU A 31 -19.68 9.41 11.23
CA GLU A 31 -19.62 9.97 12.59
C GLU A 31 -18.71 11.21 12.63
N PRO A 32 -19.16 12.33 13.23
CA PRO A 32 -18.34 13.53 13.39
C PRO A 32 -17.00 13.22 14.08
N GLY A 33 -15.91 13.73 13.50
CA GLY A 33 -14.55 13.53 14.04
C GLY A 33 -13.83 12.29 13.51
N LEU A 34 -14.49 11.39 12.76
CA LEU A 34 -13.83 10.23 12.16
C LEU A 34 -13.16 10.49 10.80
N SER A 35 -13.28 11.69 10.23
CA SER A 35 -12.71 12.00 8.91
C SER A 35 -11.17 11.87 8.88
N TYR A 36 -10.46 12.51 9.81
CA TYR A 36 -9.00 12.42 9.88
C TYR A 36 -8.48 10.96 10.01
N PRO A 37 -8.96 10.14 10.95
CA PRO A 37 -8.51 8.75 11.04
C PRO A 37 -8.94 7.93 9.82
N ALA A 38 -10.12 8.16 9.23
CA ALA A 38 -10.53 7.47 8.01
C ALA A 38 -9.54 7.74 6.87
N TYR A 39 -9.23 9.01 6.59
CA TYR A 39 -8.28 9.35 5.51
C TYR A 39 -6.84 8.94 5.83
N PHE A 40 -6.47 8.85 7.11
CA PHE A 40 -5.18 8.28 7.49
C PHE A 40 -5.10 6.79 7.12
N LEU A 41 -6.16 6.02 7.43
CA LEU A 41 -6.26 4.62 7.04
C LEU A 41 -6.21 4.45 5.52
N LEU A 42 -6.91 5.32 4.78
CA LEU A 42 -6.90 5.31 3.32
C LEU A 42 -5.51 5.60 2.74
N ALA A 43 -4.87 6.69 3.16
CA ALA A 43 -3.53 7.06 2.68
C ALA A 43 -2.51 5.95 2.98
N HIS A 44 -2.57 5.37 4.18
CA HIS A 44 -1.70 4.28 4.57
C HIS A 44 -1.98 2.99 3.77
N ALA A 45 -3.24 2.65 3.54
CA ALA A 45 -3.62 1.51 2.72
C ALA A 45 -3.03 1.62 1.31
N VAL A 46 -3.24 2.76 0.66
CA VAL A 46 -2.73 3.03 -0.70
C VAL A 46 -1.20 2.98 -0.74
N GLU A 47 -0.52 3.54 0.27
CA GLU A 47 0.94 3.43 0.40
C GLU A 47 1.40 1.97 0.40
N LEU A 48 0.80 1.11 1.23
CA LEU A 48 1.18 -0.30 1.34
C LEU A 48 0.88 -1.09 0.06
N ILE A 49 -0.27 -0.85 -0.58
CA ILE A 49 -0.67 -1.50 -1.83
C ILE A 49 0.27 -1.11 -2.98
N LEU A 50 0.67 0.16 -3.07
CA LEU A 50 1.63 0.57 -4.10
C LEU A 50 3.03 0.03 -3.82
N LYS A 51 3.46 0.01 -2.56
CA LYS A 51 4.75 -0.58 -2.17
C LYS A 51 4.80 -2.08 -2.41
N SER A 52 3.68 -2.81 -2.33
CA SER A 52 3.67 -4.23 -2.65
C SER A 52 3.95 -4.46 -4.13
N SER A 53 3.38 -3.64 -5.02
CA SER A 53 3.69 -3.67 -6.46
C SER A 53 5.18 -3.42 -6.72
N LEU A 54 5.77 -2.38 -6.11
CA LEU A 54 7.21 -2.11 -6.24
C LEU A 54 8.08 -3.24 -5.68
N ALA A 55 7.70 -3.83 -4.54
CA ALA A 55 8.43 -4.96 -3.96
C ALA A 55 8.36 -6.21 -4.85
N ALA A 56 7.19 -6.49 -5.46
CA ALA A 56 7.02 -7.57 -6.43
C ALA A 56 7.90 -7.35 -7.67
N ASP A 57 8.09 -6.10 -8.09
CA ASP A 57 9.00 -5.68 -9.17
C ASP A 57 10.47 -5.49 -8.71
N GLY A 58 10.84 -6.06 -7.55
CA GLY A 58 12.22 -6.16 -7.09
C GLY A 58 12.79 -4.93 -6.37
N VAL A 59 11.99 -3.92 -6.04
CA VAL A 59 12.44 -2.80 -5.19
C VAL A 59 12.68 -3.28 -3.76
N SER A 60 13.89 -3.02 -3.24
CA SER A 60 14.31 -3.54 -1.94
C SER A 60 13.55 -2.94 -0.75
N LYS A 61 13.45 -3.69 0.35
CA LYS A 61 12.85 -3.22 1.62
C LYS A 61 13.49 -1.92 2.11
N LEU A 62 14.82 -1.80 1.98
CA LEU A 62 15.56 -0.61 2.39
C LEU A 62 15.16 0.60 1.54
N ALA A 63 15.09 0.44 0.21
CA ALA A 63 14.67 1.51 -0.69
C ALA A 63 13.23 1.96 -0.36
N LEU A 64 12.30 1.04 -0.14
CA LEU A 64 10.90 1.34 0.18
C LEU A 64 10.70 2.08 1.51
N ARG A 65 11.67 2.01 2.43
CA ARG A 65 11.67 2.75 3.71
C ARG A 65 12.24 4.17 3.56
N GLN A 66 13.11 4.38 2.57
CA GLN A 66 13.81 5.64 2.37
C GLN A 66 13.07 6.56 1.41
N LYS A 67 13.42 7.85 1.43
CA LYS A 67 12.99 8.77 0.38
C LYS A 67 13.57 8.33 -0.96
N PRO A 68 12.81 8.47 -2.07
CA PRO A 68 11.49 9.11 -2.16
C PRO A 68 10.28 8.22 -1.78
N TYR A 69 10.45 6.90 -1.62
CA TYR A 69 9.36 5.97 -1.32
C TYR A 69 8.78 6.07 0.10
N GLY A 70 9.45 6.76 1.02
CA GLY A 70 8.96 6.99 2.39
C GLY A 70 7.78 7.97 2.42
N HIS A 71 6.56 7.43 2.55
CA HIS A 71 5.29 8.13 2.81
C HIS A 71 4.77 9.06 1.70
N ASP A 72 5.36 9.04 0.51
CA ASP A 72 4.89 9.85 -0.62
C ASP A 72 4.09 8.99 -1.61
N VAL A 73 2.78 8.92 -1.39
CA VAL A 73 1.86 8.12 -2.22
C VAL A 73 1.89 8.54 -3.70
N ALA A 74 2.03 9.84 -3.97
CA ALA A 74 2.05 10.38 -5.33
C ALA A 74 3.31 9.93 -6.08
N TYR A 75 4.46 9.99 -5.41
CA TYR A 75 5.72 9.50 -5.96
C TYR A 75 5.66 7.99 -6.22
N ILE A 76 5.21 7.20 -5.23
CA ILE A 76 5.15 5.74 -5.36
C ILE A 76 4.22 5.36 -6.53
N PHE A 77 3.05 6.00 -6.66
CA PHE A 77 2.13 5.75 -7.78
C PHE A 77 2.80 6.03 -9.13
N SER A 78 3.49 7.17 -9.24
CA SER A 78 4.20 7.55 -10.48
C SER A 78 5.35 6.59 -10.80
N GLU A 79 6.02 6.02 -9.79
CA GLU A 79 7.00 4.95 -9.97
C GLU A 79 6.34 3.67 -10.51
N CYS A 80 5.21 3.24 -9.93
CA CYS A 80 4.49 2.07 -10.42
C CYS A 80 4.04 2.26 -11.88
N GLU A 81 3.50 3.43 -12.25
CA GLU A 81 3.14 3.74 -13.65
C GLU A 81 4.36 3.62 -14.58
N ARG A 82 5.52 4.14 -14.16
CA ARG A 82 6.76 4.05 -14.95
C ARG A 82 7.23 2.61 -15.15
N ARG A 83 6.88 1.72 -14.22
CA ARG A 83 7.17 0.28 -14.25
C ARG A 83 6.07 -0.53 -14.96
N GLY A 84 5.07 0.14 -15.53
CA GLY A 84 4.05 -0.49 -16.36
C GLY A 84 2.72 -0.75 -15.66
N LEU A 85 2.51 -0.27 -14.43
CA LEU A 85 1.19 -0.31 -13.81
C LEU A 85 0.22 0.56 -14.61
N VAL A 86 -0.89 -0.05 -15.06
CA VAL A 86 -1.99 0.64 -15.72
C VAL A 86 -3.25 0.49 -14.86
N VAL A 87 -3.74 1.60 -14.32
CA VAL A 87 -5.02 1.64 -13.60
C VAL A 87 -6.07 2.26 -14.52
N PRO A 88 -7.16 1.54 -14.88
CA PRO A 88 -8.18 2.06 -15.80
C PRO A 88 -8.90 3.31 -15.29
N GLU A 89 -9.08 3.41 -13.97
CA GLU A 89 -9.77 4.52 -13.31
C GLU A 89 -8.91 5.79 -13.30
N GLN A 90 -9.35 6.80 -14.07
CA GLN A 90 -8.63 8.05 -14.29
C GLN A 90 -8.48 8.88 -13.01
N LEU A 91 -9.38 8.69 -12.04
CA LEU A 91 -9.33 9.40 -10.76
C LEU A 91 -8.23 8.90 -9.82
N MET A 92 -7.61 7.75 -10.08
CA MET A 92 -6.60 7.19 -9.19
C MET A 92 -5.36 8.09 -9.06
N LYS A 93 -4.87 8.66 -10.16
CA LYS A 93 -3.69 9.54 -10.15
C LYS A 93 -3.94 10.86 -9.42
N PRO A 94 -5.03 11.61 -9.69
CA PRO A 94 -5.43 12.74 -8.86
C PRO A 94 -5.60 12.38 -7.38
N LEU A 95 -6.23 11.24 -7.07
CA LEU A 95 -6.44 10.78 -5.71
C LEU A 95 -5.11 10.51 -4.99
N ALA A 96 -4.15 9.84 -5.65
CA ALA A 96 -2.82 9.61 -5.08
C ALA A 96 -2.10 10.93 -4.72
N LYS A 97 -2.22 11.95 -5.58
CA LYS A 97 -1.68 13.30 -5.31
C LYS A 97 -2.37 13.96 -4.11
N GLN A 98 -3.69 13.86 -4.04
CA GLN A 98 -4.45 14.41 -2.93
C GLN A 98 -4.11 13.73 -1.61
N LEU A 99 -4.02 12.39 -1.58
CA LEU A 99 -3.63 11.62 -0.41
C LEU A 99 -2.21 11.96 0.07
N ALA A 100 -1.27 12.17 -0.85
CA ALA A 100 0.07 12.63 -0.50
C ALA A 100 0.05 14.03 0.13
N HIS A 101 -0.75 14.94 -0.43
CA HIS A 101 -0.88 16.30 0.08
C HIS A 101 -1.51 16.35 1.48
N ILE A 102 -2.66 15.69 1.69
CA ILE A 102 -3.35 15.75 2.99
C ILE A 102 -2.60 15.02 4.10
N ASN A 103 -1.75 14.03 3.77
CA ASN A 103 -0.94 13.29 4.74
C ASN A 103 0.48 13.85 4.87
N GLN A 104 0.79 14.95 4.15
CA GLN A 104 2.04 15.66 4.29
C GLN A 104 2.19 16.17 5.73
N ASP A 105 3.43 16.27 6.22
CA ASP A 105 3.76 16.86 7.52
C ASP A 105 2.96 16.29 8.71
N PHE A 106 2.44 15.06 8.54
CA PHE A 106 1.62 14.36 9.51
C PHE A 106 0.27 15.05 9.81
N ASP A 107 -0.26 15.84 8.87
CA ASP A 107 -1.48 16.66 9.01
C ASP A 107 -2.74 15.86 9.37
N LEU A 108 -2.86 14.60 8.93
CA LEU A 108 -3.96 13.72 9.32
C LEU A 108 -3.90 13.27 10.79
N ARG A 109 -2.77 13.50 11.48
CA ARG A 109 -2.50 13.02 12.85
C ARG A 109 -2.30 14.16 13.83
N TYR A 110 -1.79 15.30 13.38
CA TYR A 110 -1.47 16.43 14.25
C TYR A 110 -2.10 17.72 13.73
N PRO A 111 -2.54 18.62 14.64
CA PRO A 111 -3.13 19.89 14.27
C PRO A 111 -2.04 20.82 13.75
N THR A 112 -1.87 20.88 12.44
CA THR A 112 -0.91 21.77 11.74
C THR A 112 -1.58 23.02 11.15
N GLY A 113 -2.89 23.18 11.36
CA GLY A 113 -3.68 24.26 10.76
C GLY A 113 -4.22 23.93 9.36
N PHE A 114 -3.99 22.71 8.88
CA PHE A 114 -4.56 22.22 7.63
C PHE A 114 -6.09 22.03 7.73
N ASN A 115 -6.82 22.47 6.70
CA ASN A 115 -8.24 22.20 6.55
C ASN A 115 -8.44 21.04 5.57
N LEU A 116 -8.98 19.94 6.07
CA LEU A 116 -9.25 18.74 5.27
C LEU A 116 -10.26 19.04 4.16
N SER A 117 -9.76 19.17 2.93
CA SER A 117 -10.56 19.31 1.70
C SER A 117 -10.32 18.08 0.82
N ILE A 118 -11.13 17.03 1.04
CA ILE A 118 -11.06 15.80 0.24
C ILE A 118 -12.44 15.37 -0.23
N ALA A 119 -12.46 14.78 -1.42
CA ALA A 119 -13.64 14.18 -2.00
C ALA A 119 -14.18 13.09 -1.06
N GLY A 120 -15.51 13.01 -0.91
CA GLY A 120 -16.13 12.11 0.07
C GLY A 120 -15.74 10.64 -0.14
N PRO A 121 -15.82 9.78 0.89
CA PRO A 121 -15.32 8.41 0.82
C PRO A 121 -15.83 7.59 -0.38
N SER A 122 -17.11 7.78 -0.75
CA SER A 122 -17.74 7.12 -1.89
C SER A 122 -17.07 7.42 -3.24
N SER A 123 -16.46 8.59 -3.39
CA SER A 123 -15.71 8.98 -4.60
C SER A 123 -14.30 8.37 -4.67
N CYS A 124 -13.74 7.97 -3.52
CA CYS A 124 -12.41 7.36 -3.46
C CYS A 124 -12.46 5.86 -3.78
N ILE A 125 -13.52 5.17 -3.35
CA ILE A 125 -13.65 3.71 -3.39
C ILE A 125 -13.41 3.12 -4.80
N PRO A 126 -14.06 3.60 -5.89
CA PRO A 126 -13.87 3.00 -7.21
C PRO A 126 -12.43 3.05 -7.70
N ALA A 127 -11.71 4.14 -7.40
CA ALA A 127 -10.30 4.31 -7.79
C ALA A 127 -9.39 3.34 -7.05
N ILE A 128 -9.63 3.14 -5.74
CA ILE A 128 -8.83 2.20 -4.96
C ILE A 128 -9.15 0.75 -5.32
N ASP A 129 -10.41 0.43 -5.58
CA ASP A 129 -10.80 -0.91 -6.04
C ASP A 129 -10.12 -1.24 -7.38
N ALA A 130 -10.14 -0.30 -8.33
CA ALA A 130 -9.45 -0.44 -9.62
C ALA A 130 -7.92 -0.60 -9.46
N LEU A 131 -7.31 0.14 -8.53
CA LEU A 131 -5.89 -0.01 -8.19
C LEU A 131 -5.58 -1.41 -7.66
N ILE A 132 -6.37 -1.90 -6.71
CA ILE A 132 -6.19 -3.24 -6.13
C ILE A 132 -6.34 -4.30 -7.22
N THR A 133 -7.38 -4.21 -8.05
CA THR A 133 -7.58 -5.14 -9.17
C THR A 133 -6.39 -5.17 -10.13
N ALA A 134 -5.77 -4.03 -10.40
CA ALA A 134 -4.59 -3.96 -11.27
C ALA A 134 -3.32 -4.57 -10.65
N ILE A 135 -3.15 -4.49 -9.33
CA ILE A 135 -1.90 -4.90 -8.64
C ILE A 135 -1.94 -6.35 -8.15
N VAL A 136 -3.11 -6.86 -7.75
CA VAL A 136 -3.25 -8.17 -7.10
C VAL A 136 -2.60 -9.31 -7.89
N PRO A 137 -2.81 -9.47 -9.22
CA PRO A 137 -2.29 -10.62 -9.95
C PRO A 137 -0.76 -10.75 -9.87
N ASP A 138 -0.04 -9.65 -10.10
CA ASP A 138 1.42 -9.66 -10.15
C ASP A 138 2.04 -9.87 -8.76
N VAL A 139 1.45 -9.25 -7.73
CA VAL A 139 1.92 -9.40 -6.35
C VAL A 139 1.65 -10.79 -5.80
N GLU A 140 0.48 -11.37 -6.07
CA GLU A 140 0.16 -12.74 -5.67
C GLU A 140 1.06 -13.75 -6.38
N GLN A 141 1.32 -13.57 -7.68
CA GLN A 141 2.26 -14.40 -8.42
C GLN A 141 3.66 -14.32 -7.80
N ALA A 142 4.17 -13.11 -7.52
CA ALA A 142 5.48 -12.93 -6.89
C ALA A 142 5.55 -13.60 -5.49
N ALA A 143 4.49 -13.47 -4.69
CA ALA A 143 4.39 -14.10 -3.38
C ALA A 143 4.38 -15.63 -3.47
N ILE A 144 3.58 -16.21 -4.38
CA ILE A 144 3.54 -17.67 -4.60
C ILE A 144 4.91 -18.19 -5.03
N MET A 145 5.56 -17.52 -5.98
CA MET A 145 6.89 -17.91 -6.46
C MET A 145 7.94 -17.85 -5.34
N ALA A 146 7.90 -16.80 -4.52
CA ALA A 146 8.79 -16.67 -3.36
C ALA A 146 8.57 -17.79 -2.33
N GLN A 147 7.31 -18.12 -2.02
CA GLN A 147 6.97 -19.20 -1.09
C GLN A 147 7.42 -20.57 -1.61
N LEU A 148 7.23 -20.84 -2.91
CA LEU A 148 7.68 -22.09 -3.54
C LEU A 148 9.19 -22.21 -3.51
N GLN A 149 9.91 -21.14 -3.86
CA GLN A 149 11.37 -21.09 -3.82
C GLN A 149 11.88 -21.31 -2.40
N PHE A 150 11.34 -20.56 -1.43
CA PHE A 150 11.69 -20.71 -0.02
C PHE A 150 11.44 -22.13 0.47
N ALA A 151 10.26 -22.71 0.20
CA ALA A 151 9.94 -24.07 0.59
C ALA A 151 10.89 -25.11 -0.01
N SER A 152 11.38 -24.88 -1.24
CA SER A 152 12.41 -25.69 -1.89
C SER A 152 13.76 -25.55 -1.17
N ASP A 153 14.20 -24.32 -0.93
CA ASP A 153 15.52 -24.03 -0.35
C ASP A 153 15.60 -24.47 1.11
N THR A 154 14.50 -24.38 1.86
CA THR A 154 14.45 -24.72 3.29
C THR A 154 13.95 -26.12 3.59
N ARG A 155 13.90 -27.03 2.60
CA ARG A 155 13.53 -28.45 2.83
C ARG A 155 14.32 -29.08 3.98
N HIS A 156 15.58 -28.69 4.13
CA HIS A 156 16.51 -29.19 5.14
C HIS A 156 16.25 -28.68 6.57
N ILE A 157 15.41 -27.65 6.77
CA ILE A 157 15.06 -27.07 8.08
C ILE A 157 13.55 -27.09 8.37
N ARG A 158 12.80 -27.93 7.66
CA ARG A 158 11.33 -28.06 7.79
C ARG A 158 10.92 -28.30 9.25
N GLY A 159 9.96 -27.51 9.75
CA GLY A 159 9.46 -27.60 11.14
C GLY A 159 10.12 -26.62 12.12
N SER A 160 11.13 -25.87 11.70
CA SER A 160 11.77 -24.84 12.52
C SER A 160 11.13 -23.46 12.31
N LYS A 161 11.04 -22.63 13.36
CA LYS A 161 10.62 -21.24 13.26
C LYS A 161 11.69 -20.41 12.55
N VAL A 162 11.36 -19.82 11.40
CA VAL A 162 12.27 -18.92 10.66
C VAL A 162 11.98 -17.47 11.02
N ARG A 163 13.02 -16.73 11.38
CA ARG A 163 12.97 -15.28 11.58
C ARG A 163 13.78 -14.62 10.47
N TRP A 164 13.13 -13.72 9.72
CA TRP A 164 13.80 -12.94 8.70
C TRP A 164 14.77 -11.94 9.33
N SER A 165 15.94 -11.81 8.72
CA SER A 165 16.87 -10.70 8.99
C SER A 165 16.55 -9.57 8.01
N ASP A 166 16.41 -8.35 8.50
CA ASP A 166 16.29 -7.16 7.64
C ASP A 166 17.63 -6.81 6.98
#